data_AF-A0A9P8ADE4-F1
#
_entry.id   AF-A0A9P8ADE4-F1
#
_cell.length_a   1.000
_cell.length_b   1.000
_cell.length_c   1.000
_cell.angle_alpha   90.00
_cell.angle_beta   90.00
_cell.angle_gamma   90.00
#
_symmetry.space_group_name_H-M   'P 1'
#
loop_
_entity.id
_entity.type
_entity.pdbx_description
1 polymer ?
#
loop_
_entity_poly.entity_id
_entity_poly.type
_entity_poly.pdbx_seq_one_letter_code
_entity_poly.pdbx_strand_id
1 'polypeptide(L)'
;MGFQKCMVLVNLPGVTTKNISTFRSNQYILQAGVAKVDIAIYWEEYGLDSTPPFRDTSLLNAGYTYEYVSPENLKLPGASVVNRYLSPDGPAYKALVLNWVQNTTLDAARQILEYTQNGFPVVLNTLVSNGLPGIDVNGTRSQEVHDLMAQLLTLPTVKLVQDEPSISSVLHRQHCPISSD
;
A
#
# COMPACT_ATOMS: atom_id res chain seq x y z
N MET A 1 15.80 3.64 -27.84
CA MET A 1 14.36 3.30 -27.82
C MET A 1 13.72 4.09 -26.69
N GLY A 2 12.81 4.99 -27.05
CA GLY A 2 12.35 6.09 -26.18
C GLY A 2 11.24 5.66 -25.22
N PHE A 3 11.34 6.13 -23.98
CA PHE A 3 10.26 6.11 -23.01
C PHE A 3 9.37 7.33 -23.24
N GLN A 4 8.18 7.11 -23.77
CA GLN A 4 7.18 8.15 -23.92
C GLN A 4 6.54 8.41 -22.55
N LYS A 5 6.94 9.52 -21.92
CA LYS A 5 6.28 10.04 -20.70
C LYS A 5 4.86 10.49 -21.05
N CYS A 6 3.88 10.05 -20.26
CA CYS A 6 2.59 10.74 -20.16
C CYS A 6 2.83 12.12 -19.52
N MET A 7 3.13 13.11 -20.37
CA MET A 7 3.30 14.50 -19.98
C MET A 7 1.94 15.19 -20.07
N VAL A 8 1.33 15.46 -18.92
CA VAL A 8 0.26 16.47 -18.84
C VAL A 8 0.95 17.83 -18.77
N LEU A 9 0.94 18.56 -19.88
CA LEU A 9 1.35 19.96 -19.93
C LEU A 9 0.31 20.81 -19.20
N VAL A 10 0.63 21.25 -17.98
CA VAL A 10 -0.07 22.37 -17.36
C VAL A 10 0.83 23.60 -17.49
N ASN A 11 0.50 24.47 -18.44
CA ASN A 11 1.13 25.77 -18.59
C ASN A 11 0.47 26.74 -17.59
N LEU A 12 1.20 27.16 -16.56
CA LEU A 12 0.73 28.19 -15.62
C LEU A 12 1.60 29.43 -15.77
N PRO A 13 1.05 30.57 -16.27
CA PRO A 13 1.76 31.83 -16.23
C PRO A 13 1.89 32.32 -14.79
N GLY A 14 3.02 32.97 -14.51
CA GLY A 14 3.45 33.35 -13.17
C GLY A 14 2.44 34.19 -12.39
N VAL A 15 2.37 33.92 -11.09
CA VAL A 15 1.60 34.73 -10.14
C VAL A 15 2.53 35.14 -8.99
N THR A 16 3.02 36.36 -9.07
CA THR A 16 3.53 37.15 -7.96
C THR A 16 2.35 37.89 -7.32
N THR A 17 1.90 37.48 -6.12
CA THR A 17 1.51 38.34 -4.97
C THR A 17 0.80 37.57 -3.85
N LYS A 18 1.14 37.94 -2.60
CA LYS A 18 0.59 37.57 -1.28
C LYS A 18 -0.95 37.52 -1.20
N ASN A 19 -1.54 36.54 -0.48
CA ASN A 19 -2.76 36.76 0.33
C ASN A 19 -3.10 35.60 1.29
N ILE A 20 -3.51 35.95 2.52
CA ILE A 20 -3.86 35.01 3.62
C ILE A 20 -5.26 34.39 3.41
N SER A 21 -6.06 34.90 2.47
CA SER A 21 -7.41 34.43 2.16
C SER A 21 -7.46 33.07 1.45
N THR A 22 -6.41 32.68 0.73
CA THR A 22 -6.36 31.40 -0.01
C THR A 22 -6.40 30.17 0.92
N PHE A 23 -5.94 30.31 2.17
CA PHE A 23 -5.92 29.22 3.15
C PHE A 23 -7.33 28.73 3.52
N ARG A 24 -8.33 29.64 3.61
CA ARG A 24 -9.68 29.27 4.06
C ARG A 24 -10.45 28.46 3.01
N SER A 25 -10.35 28.83 1.74
CA SER A 25 -11.00 28.10 0.65
C SER A 25 -10.38 26.73 0.42
N ASN A 26 -9.05 26.62 0.51
CA ASN A 26 -8.36 25.34 0.46
C ASN A 26 -8.77 24.43 1.63
N GLN A 27 -8.95 24.99 2.82
CA GLN A 27 -9.31 24.19 4.00
C GLN A 27 -10.78 23.70 4.00
N TYR A 28 -11.68 24.46 3.36
CA TYR A 28 -13.04 24.00 3.11
C TYR A 28 -13.07 22.82 2.14
N ILE A 29 -12.26 22.85 1.08
CA ILE A 29 -12.20 21.77 0.07
C ILE A 29 -11.56 20.49 0.64
N LEU A 30 -10.52 20.60 1.47
CA LEU A 30 -9.87 19.45 2.11
C LEU A 30 -10.76 18.74 3.15
N GLN A 31 -11.75 19.43 3.73
CA GLN A 31 -12.67 18.87 4.73
C GLN A 31 -14.00 18.40 4.13
N ALA A 32 -14.32 18.79 2.89
CA ALA A 32 -15.60 18.48 2.26
C ALA A 32 -15.65 17.08 1.61
N GLY A 33 -14.56 16.30 1.66
CA GLY A 33 -14.47 14.97 1.05
C GLY A 33 -13.83 13.91 1.94
N VAL A 34 -14.08 12.65 1.62
CA VAL A 34 -13.35 11.52 2.21
C VAL A 34 -11.97 11.47 1.55
N ALA A 35 -10.92 11.61 2.36
CA ALA A 35 -9.56 11.50 1.87
C ALA A 35 -9.33 10.11 1.25
N LYS A 36 -8.89 10.10 -0.01
CA LYS A 36 -8.54 8.87 -0.72
C LYS A 36 -7.03 8.65 -0.64
N VAL A 37 -6.62 7.42 -0.34
CA VAL A 37 -5.23 7.02 -0.22
C VAL A 37 -4.99 5.84 -1.15
N ASP A 38 -3.96 5.92 -1.99
CA ASP A 38 -3.72 4.89 -3.00
C ASP A 38 -3.21 3.58 -2.39
N ILE A 39 -2.29 3.66 -1.43
CA ILE A 39 -1.54 2.50 -0.95
C ILE A 39 -1.63 2.40 0.57
N ALA A 40 -2.04 1.23 1.04
CA ALA A 40 -1.92 0.85 2.43
C ALA A 40 -0.54 0.18 2.65
N ILE A 41 0.27 0.68 3.58
CA ILE A 41 1.52 0.02 4.00
C ILE A 41 1.28 -0.61 5.36
N TYR A 42 1.39 -1.93 5.43
CA TYR A 42 1.21 -2.65 6.69
C TYR A 42 2.33 -2.33 7.68
N TRP A 43 1.93 -1.91 8.88
CA TRP A 43 2.85 -1.63 9.96
C TRP A 43 2.23 -2.06 11.30
N GLU A 44 2.87 -3.02 11.97
CA GLU A 44 2.53 -3.43 13.33
C GLU A 44 3.73 -3.10 14.23
N GLU A 45 3.69 -1.95 14.90
CA GLU A 45 4.72 -1.52 15.85
C GLU A 45 4.21 -1.64 17.29
N TYR A 46 4.98 -2.28 18.18
CA TYR A 46 4.70 -2.30 19.63
C TYR A 46 5.43 -1.18 20.40
N GLY A 47 5.77 -0.07 19.74
CA GLY A 47 6.43 1.09 20.35
C GLY A 47 7.90 0.88 20.73
N LEU A 48 8.57 -0.11 20.12
CA LEU A 48 9.97 -0.44 20.38
C LEU A 48 10.93 0.16 19.34
N ASP A 49 10.42 0.58 18.17
CA ASP A 49 11.22 1.13 17.08
C ASP A 49 10.39 2.09 16.24
N SER A 50 10.63 3.39 16.42
CA SER A 50 9.94 4.46 15.69
C SER A 50 10.40 4.62 14.23
N THR A 51 11.23 3.71 13.72
CA THR A 51 11.70 3.77 12.34
C THR A 51 10.57 3.36 11.41
N PRO A 52 10.15 4.23 10.47
CA PRO A 52 9.10 3.89 9.53
C PRO A 52 9.49 2.66 8.69
N PRO A 53 8.55 1.74 8.43
CA PRO A 53 8.86 0.51 7.70
C PRO A 53 9.11 0.78 6.21
N PHE A 54 8.74 1.95 5.70
CA PHE A 54 8.98 2.38 4.33
C PHE A 54 9.74 3.71 4.35
N ARG A 55 10.93 3.76 3.74
CA ARG A 55 11.84 4.91 3.85
C ARG A 55 12.11 5.60 2.52
N ASP A 56 11.91 4.88 1.44
CA ASP A 56 12.12 5.39 0.10
C ASP A 56 11.05 6.41 -0.33
N THR A 57 11.40 7.25 -1.31
CA THR A 57 10.48 8.28 -1.83
C THR A 57 9.88 7.92 -3.20
N SER A 58 10.18 6.73 -3.76
CA SER A 58 9.71 6.30 -5.08
C SER A 58 8.19 6.36 -5.23
N LEU A 59 7.43 5.96 -4.21
CA LEU A 59 5.96 6.02 -4.26
C LEU A 59 5.47 7.46 -4.42
N LEU A 60 6.01 8.38 -3.63
CA LEU A 60 5.67 9.81 -3.70
C LEU A 60 6.12 10.41 -5.04
N ASN A 61 7.33 10.08 -5.50
CA ASN A 61 7.88 10.55 -6.77
C ASN A 61 7.09 10.01 -7.97
N ALA A 62 6.47 8.83 -7.84
CA ALA A 62 5.55 8.26 -8.81
C ALA A 62 4.11 8.81 -8.72
N GLY A 63 3.84 9.70 -7.75
CA GLY A 63 2.54 10.35 -7.57
C GLY A 63 1.53 9.55 -6.74
N TYR A 64 1.97 8.48 -6.07
CA TYR A 64 1.12 7.72 -5.16
C TYR A 64 1.06 8.36 -3.77
N THR A 65 -0.13 8.32 -3.18
CA THR A 65 -0.33 8.58 -1.75
C THR A 65 -0.32 7.27 -0.97
N TYR A 66 0.28 7.26 0.22
CA TYR A 66 0.29 6.09 1.07
C TYR A 66 0.03 6.42 2.54
N GLU A 67 -0.47 5.45 3.28
CA GLU A 67 -0.72 5.52 4.71
C GLU A 67 -0.26 4.23 5.38
N TYR A 68 0.19 4.33 6.63
CA TYR A 68 0.50 3.17 7.44
C TYR A 68 -0.76 2.63 8.11
N VAL A 69 -1.03 1.35 7.91
CA VAL A 69 -2.18 0.66 8.50
C VAL A 69 -1.73 -0.49 9.37
N SER A 70 -2.33 -0.52 10.56
CA SER A 70 -2.17 -1.58 11.53
C SER A 70 -3.14 -2.74 11.28
N PRO A 71 -2.91 -3.91 11.88
CA PRO A 71 -3.86 -5.02 11.89
C PRO A 71 -5.28 -4.62 12.27
N GLU A 72 -5.43 -3.75 13.27
CA GLU A 72 -6.71 -3.29 13.76
C GLU A 72 -7.43 -2.38 12.77
N ASN A 73 -6.70 -1.57 11.98
CA ASN A 73 -7.31 -0.79 10.90
C ASN A 73 -7.96 -1.69 9.85
N LEU A 74 -7.35 -2.84 9.56
CA LEU A 74 -7.88 -3.82 8.60
C LEU A 74 -9.13 -4.54 9.11
N LYS A 75 -9.49 -4.41 10.39
CA LYS A 75 -10.67 -5.04 11.01
C LYS A 75 -11.80 -4.05 11.28
N LEU A 76 -11.63 -2.77 10.97
CA LEU A 76 -12.64 -1.76 11.23
C LEU A 76 -13.92 -2.03 10.43
N PRO A 77 -15.10 -1.65 10.96
CA PRO A 77 -16.34 -1.68 10.19
C PRO A 77 -16.17 -0.86 8.90
N GLY A 78 -16.38 -1.49 7.74
CA GLY A 78 -16.17 -0.88 6.42
C GLY A 78 -14.84 -1.24 5.75
N ALA A 79 -13.93 -1.94 6.44
CA ALA A 79 -12.76 -2.57 5.84
C ALA A 79 -13.19 -3.81 5.03
N SER A 80 -13.69 -3.58 3.82
CA SER A 80 -14.09 -4.64 2.89
C SER A 80 -13.58 -4.36 1.49
N VAL A 81 -13.34 -5.42 0.73
CA VAL A 81 -12.88 -5.33 -0.66
C VAL A 81 -14.09 -5.30 -1.60
N VAL A 82 -14.20 -4.24 -2.40
CA VAL A 82 -15.20 -4.11 -3.46
C VAL A 82 -14.51 -3.58 -4.71
N ASN A 83 -14.72 -4.24 -5.86
CA ASN A 83 -14.10 -3.86 -7.13
C ASN A 83 -12.57 -3.68 -7.05
N ARG A 84 -11.90 -4.51 -6.24
CA ARG A 84 -10.44 -4.46 -5.97
C ARG A 84 -9.96 -3.27 -5.12
N TYR A 85 -10.87 -2.51 -4.52
CA TYR A 85 -10.55 -1.46 -3.56
C TYR A 85 -10.88 -1.91 -2.15
N LEU A 86 -9.98 -1.67 -1.20
CA LEU A 86 -10.25 -1.86 0.23
C LEU A 86 -10.84 -0.58 0.82
N SER A 87 -11.96 -0.71 1.54
CA SER A 87 -12.69 0.42 2.15
C SER A 87 -13.12 1.48 1.12
N PRO A 88 -13.94 1.13 0.10
CA PRO A 88 -14.28 2.01 -1.01
C PRO A 88 -14.95 3.33 -0.57
N ASP A 89 -15.76 3.30 0.49
CA ASP A 89 -16.43 4.48 1.06
C ASP A 89 -15.51 5.31 1.97
N GLY A 90 -14.37 4.74 2.35
CA GLY A 90 -13.33 5.36 3.15
C GLY A 90 -12.09 5.71 2.30
N PRO A 91 -10.88 5.31 2.72
CA PRO A 91 -9.63 5.58 1.99
C PRO A 91 -9.59 5.03 0.55
N ALA A 92 -10.34 3.97 0.26
CA ALA A 92 -10.37 3.25 -1.01
C ALA A 92 -8.96 2.83 -1.48
N TYR A 93 -8.24 2.11 -0.63
CA TYR A 93 -6.90 1.63 -0.96
C TYR A 93 -6.94 0.75 -2.21
N LYS A 94 -5.98 0.98 -3.11
CA LYS A 94 -5.83 0.24 -4.37
C LYS A 94 -4.93 -0.98 -4.23
N ALA A 95 -4.01 -0.96 -3.27
CA ALA A 95 -3.12 -2.07 -2.99
C ALA A 95 -2.65 -2.02 -1.53
N LEU A 96 -2.24 -3.19 -1.02
CA LEU A 96 -1.56 -3.34 0.26
C LEU A 96 -0.11 -3.74 0.03
N VAL A 97 0.82 -2.99 0.63
CA VAL A 97 2.23 -3.31 0.71
C VAL A 97 2.49 -3.97 2.04
N LEU A 98 2.99 -5.20 2.02
CA LEU A 98 3.46 -5.90 3.21
C LEU A 98 4.99 -5.86 3.23
N ASN A 99 5.53 -5.09 4.17
CA ASN A 99 6.96 -5.08 4.44
C ASN A 99 7.31 -6.22 5.41
N TRP A 100 8.44 -6.87 5.14
CA TRP A 100 8.85 -8.05 5.86
C TRP A 100 9.49 -7.73 7.22
N VAL A 101 8.66 -7.38 8.20
CA VAL A 101 9.11 -7.16 9.59
C VAL A 101 8.23 -7.98 10.53
N GLN A 102 8.64 -9.23 10.72
CA GLN A 102 8.44 -10.22 11.81
C GLN A 102 7.15 -10.29 12.66
N ASN A 103 6.12 -9.50 12.43
CA ASN A 103 5.01 -9.45 13.36
C ASN A 103 3.69 -9.22 12.63
N THR A 104 3.13 -10.29 12.06
CA THR A 104 1.74 -10.32 11.61
C THR A 104 0.96 -11.37 12.40
N THR A 105 -0.15 -10.93 12.99
CA THR A 105 -1.05 -11.80 13.75
C THR A 105 -1.77 -12.79 12.83
N LEU A 106 -2.16 -13.97 13.37
CA LEU A 106 -2.92 -14.98 12.62
C LEU A 106 -4.20 -14.42 12.03
N ASP A 107 -4.92 -13.61 12.79
CA ASP A 107 -6.13 -12.96 12.32
C ASP A 107 -5.86 -11.98 11.18
N ALA A 108 -4.78 -11.18 11.27
CA ALA A 108 -4.40 -10.28 10.18
C ALA A 108 -4.02 -11.06 8.92
N ALA A 109 -3.27 -12.17 9.05
CA ALA A 109 -2.93 -13.03 7.92
C ALA A 109 -4.19 -13.61 7.25
N ARG A 110 -5.17 -14.08 8.03
CA ARG A 110 -6.46 -14.57 7.51
C ARG A 110 -7.23 -13.47 6.77
N GLN A 111 -7.31 -12.28 7.36
CA GLN A 111 -8.01 -11.14 6.76
C GLN A 111 -7.38 -10.71 5.44
N ILE A 112 -6.05 -10.63 5.41
CA ILE A 112 -5.31 -10.27 4.19
C ILE A 112 -5.54 -11.34 3.11
N LEU A 113 -5.52 -12.62 3.47
CA LEU A 113 -5.80 -13.69 2.52
C LEU A 113 -7.21 -13.56 1.94
N GLU A 114 -8.22 -13.31 2.78
CA GLU A 114 -9.60 -13.08 2.33
C GLU A 114 -9.70 -11.89 1.36
N TYR A 115 -9.06 -10.76 1.67
CA TYR A 115 -9.00 -9.61 0.78
C TYR A 115 -8.37 -9.95 -0.57
N THR A 116 -7.26 -10.68 -0.53
CA THR A 116 -6.51 -11.06 -1.72
C THR A 116 -7.32 -12.02 -2.60
N GLN A 117 -8.04 -12.96 -1.99
CA GLN A 117 -8.96 -13.87 -2.66
C GLN A 117 -10.13 -13.13 -3.31
N ASN A 118 -10.59 -12.03 -2.70
CA ASN A 118 -11.58 -11.11 -3.27
C ASN A 118 -11.00 -10.15 -4.35
N GLY A 119 -9.77 -10.40 -4.81
CA GLY A 119 -9.16 -9.68 -5.94
C GLY A 119 -8.37 -8.42 -5.56
N PHE A 120 -8.18 -8.16 -4.26
CA PHE A 120 -7.38 -7.05 -3.78
C PHE A 120 -5.89 -7.27 -4.10
N PRO A 121 -5.21 -6.30 -4.73
CA PRO A 121 -3.77 -6.41 -5.01
C PRO A 121 -2.92 -6.33 -3.73
N VAL A 122 -1.96 -7.24 -3.60
CA VAL A 122 -0.98 -7.22 -2.50
C VAL A 122 0.44 -7.26 -3.09
N VAL A 123 1.31 -6.41 -2.58
CA VAL A 123 2.74 -6.39 -2.92
C VAL A 123 3.53 -6.79 -1.68
N LEU A 124 4.29 -7.87 -1.80
CA LEU A 124 5.18 -8.37 -0.76
C LEU A 124 6.57 -7.82 -1.01
N ASN A 125 7.10 -7.08 -0.05
CA ASN A 125 8.45 -6.56 -0.08
C ASN A 125 9.39 -7.45 0.73
N THR A 126 10.30 -8.17 0.08
CA THR A 126 11.20 -9.17 0.68
C THR A 126 12.60 -8.61 0.96
N LEU A 127 12.75 -7.30 1.17
CA LEU A 127 14.04 -6.65 1.45
C LEU A 127 14.84 -7.31 2.59
N VAL A 128 14.17 -8.03 3.50
CA VAL A 128 14.82 -8.83 4.54
C VAL A 128 14.84 -10.28 4.09
N SER A 129 16.03 -10.76 3.69
CA SER A 129 16.32 -12.10 3.14
C SER A 129 16.05 -13.29 4.09
N ASN A 130 15.23 -13.14 5.13
CA ASN A 130 15.22 -14.04 6.29
C ASN A 130 13.85 -14.72 6.47
N GLY A 131 13.45 -15.57 5.52
CA GLY A 131 12.37 -16.57 5.68
C GLY A 131 10.94 -16.01 5.75
N LEU A 132 9.92 -16.79 5.37
CA LEU A 132 8.49 -16.41 5.23
C LEU A 132 7.94 -15.51 6.37
N PRO A 133 7.02 -14.55 6.09
CA PRO A 133 6.45 -13.68 7.12
C PRO A 133 5.68 -14.55 8.10
N GLY A 134 5.89 -14.32 9.40
CA GLY A 134 5.34 -15.18 10.45
C GLY A 134 6.37 -16.13 11.08
N ILE A 135 7.63 -16.12 10.63
CA ILE A 135 8.73 -16.75 11.37
C ILE A 135 9.29 -15.75 12.39
N ASP A 136 9.17 -16.11 13.67
CA ASP A 136 9.92 -15.52 14.78
C ASP A 136 11.34 -16.13 14.82
N VAL A 137 12.34 -15.33 15.19
CA VAL A 137 13.73 -15.76 15.48
C VAL A 137 13.85 -16.86 16.55
N ASN A 138 12.78 -17.14 17.30
CA ASN A 138 12.63 -18.19 18.30
C ASN A 138 11.57 -19.27 17.93
N GLY A 139 11.04 -19.29 16.71
CA GLY A 139 10.22 -20.40 16.19
C GLY A 139 8.85 -20.61 16.84
N THR A 140 8.31 -19.63 17.59
CA THR A 140 7.08 -19.81 18.39
C THR A 140 5.85 -19.08 17.85
N ARG A 141 5.70 -18.99 16.51
CA ARG A 141 4.41 -18.62 15.88
C ARG A 141 4.03 -19.62 14.78
N SER A 142 2.73 -19.91 14.76
CA SER A 142 2.09 -21.12 14.26
C SER A 142 2.37 -21.42 12.79
N GLN A 143 2.64 -22.70 12.47
CA GLN A 143 2.64 -23.26 11.10
C GLN A 143 1.47 -22.74 10.25
N GLU A 144 0.32 -22.47 10.88
CA GLU A 144 -0.86 -21.87 10.25
C GLU A 144 -0.58 -20.51 9.56
N VAL A 145 0.17 -19.59 10.18
CA VAL A 145 0.48 -18.29 9.55
C VAL A 145 1.36 -18.51 8.33
N HIS A 146 2.33 -19.41 8.44
CA HIS A 146 3.18 -19.81 7.32
C HIS A 146 2.36 -20.39 6.17
N ASP A 147 1.42 -21.28 6.46
CA ASP A 147 0.57 -21.91 5.43
C ASP A 147 -0.35 -20.90 4.76
N LEU A 148 -0.86 -19.91 5.49
CA LEU A 148 -1.67 -18.82 4.94
C LEU A 148 -0.84 -17.89 4.05
N MET A 149 0.38 -17.55 4.47
CA MET A 149 1.28 -16.73 3.65
C MET A 149 1.77 -17.48 2.41
N ALA A 150 2.02 -18.78 2.52
CA ALA A 150 2.33 -19.64 1.38
C ALA A 150 1.15 -19.69 0.39
N GLN A 151 -0.09 -19.80 0.88
CA GLN A 151 -1.29 -19.70 0.05
C GLN A 151 -1.40 -18.34 -0.64
N LEU A 152 -1.12 -17.25 0.08
CA LEU A 152 -1.14 -15.90 -0.49
C LEU A 152 -0.18 -15.78 -1.67
N LEU A 153 1.02 -16.38 -1.60
CA LEU A 153 1.97 -16.41 -2.71
C LEU A 153 1.50 -17.15 -3.96
N THR A 154 0.51 -18.03 -3.84
CA THR A 154 -0.07 -18.73 -4.99
C THR A 154 -1.04 -17.86 -5.80
N LEU A 155 -1.50 -16.75 -5.22
CA LEU A 155 -2.53 -15.90 -5.84
C LEU A 155 -1.90 -14.96 -6.89
N PRO A 156 -2.50 -14.82 -8.07
CA PRO A 156 -1.93 -14.02 -9.17
C PRO A 156 -1.93 -12.50 -8.89
N THR A 157 -2.78 -12.06 -7.95
CA THR A 157 -2.88 -10.69 -7.45
C THR A 157 -1.70 -10.29 -6.57
N VAL A 158 -0.91 -11.27 -6.11
CA VAL A 158 0.27 -11.04 -5.27
C VAL A 158 1.51 -10.89 -6.12
N LYS A 159 2.33 -9.89 -5.79
CA LYS A 159 3.65 -9.67 -6.44
C LYS A 159 4.74 -9.55 -5.40
N LEU A 160 5.82 -10.27 -5.63
CA LEU A 160 7.04 -10.22 -4.84
C LEU A 160 7.96 -9.13 -5.39
N VAL A 161 8.54 -8.34 -4.51
CA VAL A 161 9.49 -7.27 -4.82
C VAL A 161 10.64 -7.35 -3.83
N GLN A 162 11.88 -7.20 -4.31
CA GLN A 162 13.09 -7.31 -3.48
C GLN A 162 13.62 -5.95 -3.03
N ASP A 163 13.04 -4.85 -3.50
CA ASP A 163 13.48 -3.48 -3.23
C ASP A 163 12.30 -2.49 -3.19
N GLU A 164 12.36 -1.51 -2.27
CA GLU A 164 11.32 -0.48 -2.13
C GLU A 164 11.03 0.29 -3.42
N PRO A 165 12.05 0.75 -4.20
CA PRO A 165 11.81 1.50 -5.43
C PRO A 165 10.97 0.73 -6.47
N SER A 166 11.17 -0.58 -6.59
CA SER A 166 10.45 -1.42 -7.55
C SER A 166 8.96 -1.55 -7.25
N ILE A 167 8.51 -1.28 -6.02
CA ILE A 167 7.08 -1.32 -5.65
C ILE A 167 6.29 -0.36 -6.53
N SER A 168 6.79 0.87 -6.73
CA SER A 168 6.16 1.86 -7.62
C SER A 168 5.95 1.32 -9.04
N SER A 169 6.96 0.64 -9.58
CA SER A 169 6.92 0.08 -10.93
C SER A 169 5.95 -1.10 -11.06
N VAL A 170 5.83 -1.93 -10.02
CA VAL A 170 4.86 -3.04 -9.97
C VAL A 170 3.44 -2.51 -9.90
N LEU A 171 3.19 -1.53 -9.04
CA LEU A 171 1.88 -0.90 -8.91
C LEU A 171 1.45 -0.21 -10.21
N HIS A 172 2.39 0.43 -10.91
CA HIS A 172 2.12 1.03 -12.21
C HIS A 172 1.65 -0.02 -13.24
N ARG A 173 2.34 -1.16 -13.34
CA ARG A 173 1.96 -2.28 -14.24
C ARG A 173 0.62 -2.92 -13.89
N GLN A 174 0.24 -2.94 -12.60
CA GLN A 174 -1.04 -3.49 -12.16
C GLN A 174 -2.23 -2.59 -12.54
N HIS A 175 -2.02 -1.27 -12.56
CA HIS A 175 -3.05 -0.29 -12.90
C HIS A 175 -3.10 0.05 -14.39
N CYS A 176 -2.00 -0.15 -15.11
CA CYS A 176 -1.92 0.00 -16.54
C CYS A 176 -1.43 -1.33 -17.15
N PRO A 177 -2.34 -2.27 -17.46
CA PRO A 177 -1.99 -3.39 -18.30
C PRO A 177 -1.74 -2.82 -19.69
N ILE A 178 -0.47 -2.61 -20.02
CA ILE A 178 -0.05 -2.45 -21.41
C ILE A 178 -0.58 -3.68 -22.14
N SER A 179 -1.49 -3.47 -23.10
CA SER A 179 -1.88 -4.50 -24.04
C SER A 179 -0.62 -4.94 -24.78
N SER A 180 -0.10 -6.10 -24.42
CA SER A 180 0.89 -6.79 -25.22
C SER A 180 0.17 -7.38 -26.43
N ASP A 181 0.34 -6.75 -27.59
CA ASP A 181 0.27 -7.44 -28.89
C ASP A 181 1.46 -8.41 -29.03
#